data_AF-A0A8T5U0C0-F1
#
_entry.id   AF-A0A8T5U0C0-F1
#
_cell.length_a   1.000
_cell.length_b   1.000
_cell.length_c   1.000
_cell.angle_alpha   90.00
_cell.angle_beta   90.00
_cell.angle_gamma   90.00
#
_symmetry.space_group_name_H-M   'P 1'
#
loop_
_entity.id
_entity.type
_entity.pdbx_description
1 polymer ?
#
loop_
_entity_poly.entity_id
_entity_poly.type
_entity_poly.pdbx_seq_one_letter_code
_entity_poly.pdbx_strand_id
1 'polypeptide(L)'
;MLTANIEQEGKTRVENIFVIDSHSHLGEDVDGATMMNPLAPGTGTFDFWGNVQGRVKSDWATTGEQSFSTNMDGKHTKISWEFNPYPFTDNLYIALESLGKRHSDLKSKSKFYSFIDQGVVFPFQDVFRDKHPEARYRASNINVSRFTTRFPFSMKLIGYGRCDPMEGEKALNEVSYARQELGLRGIKLHPRSERWIDDIKSGNPLRVLVEAAKHSLPVIFDTRGRGSILDIAELIKSTRSVIIQQNPALLPHFKVIIAHFAQGNIGDYEVYNALVQPNTYGDLSMLHGEGAGNFFEDFRKWFKSQDKKRVDNRDWSEYLLYASDYPYFGDIHAQKLIKYIINKQFFDTGGNIRDVRNIMGLNQIKLLPEYSLPQKKNSDTILPSVLISNASNQEVNPYEVAIKAIAELLTNNKIDISHFCLQFKDSWNEISEDVLLNILKRTSKEEIPIFLTTILKNQLSLIAPLNRDAIWNKFGYKYFNPKDRKFFSALLKQNYLALEEEQAINSLNQIF
;
A
#
# COMPACT_ATOMS: atom_id res chain seq x y z
N MET A 1 6.34 9.40 4.79
CA MET A 1 5.69 9.04 6.06
C MET A 1 5.29 10.28 6.82
N LEU A 2 4.25 10.11 7.64
CA LEU A 2 3.89 11.01 8.72
C LEU A 2 4.53 10.52 10.01
N THR A 3 5.26 11.38 10.71
CA THR A 3 5.83 11.07 12.02
C THR A 3 5.10 11.84 13.09
N ALA A 4 4.63 11.14 14.13
CA ALA A 4 4.03 11.74 15.32
C ALA A 4 5.03 11.67 16.48
N ASN A 5 5.43 12.83 17.01
CA ASN A 5 6.09 12.91 18.31
C ASN A 5 5.01 13.08 19.38
N ILE A 6 4.92 12.13 20.31
CA ILE A 6 3.85 12.07 21.30
C ILE A 6 4.49 12.20 22.68
N GLU A 7 4.21 13.31 23.36
CA GLU A 7 4.62 13.58 24.74
C GLU A 7 3.44 13.31 25.67
N GLN A 8 3.58 12.35 26.58
CA GLN A 8 2.55 11.94 27.53
C GLN A 8 3.21 11.53 28.85
N GLU A 9 2.79 12.11 29.98
CA GLU A 9 3.34 11.80 31.32
C GLU A 9 4.87 11.92 31.42
N GLY A 10 5.46 12.93 30.76
CA GLY A 10 6.91 13.16 30.76
C GLY A 10 7.73 12.17 29.92
N LYS A 11 7.07 11.29 29.16
CA LYS A 11 7.71 10.40 28.19
C LYS A 11 7.41 10.86 26.76
N THR A 12 8.42 10.82 25.91
CA THR A 12 8.27 11.05 24.47
C THR A 12 8.41 9.72 23.74
N ARG A 13 7.47 9.45 22.84
CA ARG A 13 7.59 8.36 21.86
C ARG A 13 7.39 8.89 20.45
N VAL A 14 7.98 8.21 19.49
CA VAL A 14 7.89 8.54 18.06
C VAL A 14 7.10 7.43 17.37
N GLU A 15 6.10 7.81 16.59
CA GLU A 15 5.27 6.90 15.81
C GLU A 15 5.41 7.22 14.33
N ASN A 16 5.90 6.26 13.56
CA ASN A 16 6.03 6.38 12.11
C ASN A 16 4.81 5.77 11.42
N ILE A 17 4.09 6.59 10.66
CA ILE A 17 2.87 6.22 9.97
C ILE A 17 3.15 6.23 8.47
N PHE A 18 3.12 5.04 7.86
CA PHE A 18 3.24 4.88 6.42
C PHE A 18 1.93 5.31 5.75
N VAL A 19 2.01 6.24 4.81
CA VAL A 19 0.84 6.88 4.20
C VAL A 19 0.63 6.36 2.79
N ILE A 20 -0.57 5.85 2.51
CA ILE A 20 -0.96 5.36 1.19
C ILE A 20 -2.22 6.08 0.73
N ASP A 21 -2.14 6.78 -0.40
CA ASP A 21 -3.30 7.26 -1.12
C ASP A 21 -4.01 6.08 -1.80
N SER A 22 -5.15 5.64 -1.28
CA SER A 22 -5.76 4.36 -1.70
C SER A 22 -6.63 4.48 -2.96
N HIS A 23 -6.77 5.66 -3.55
CA HIS A 23 -7.55 5.88 -4.77
C HIS A 23 -6.95 7.00 -5.62
N SER A 24 -6.41 6.65 -6.78
CA SER A 24 -6.03 7.57 -7.83
C SER A 24 -6.17 6.89 -9.19
N HIS A 25 -6.08 7.65 -10.28
CA HIS A 25 -6.22 7.13 -11.65
C HIS A 25 -4.97 7.43 -12.49
N LEU A 26 -4.72 6.58 -13.48
CA LEU A 26 -3.60 6.64 -14.42
C LEU A 26 -4.10 6.29 -15.82
N GLY A 27 -3.88 7.19 -16.77
CA GLY A 27 -4.42 7.13 -18.12
C GLY A 27 -5.13 8.43 -18.51
N GLU A 28 -6.09 8.33 -19.42
CA GLU A 28 -6.91 9.43 -19.92
C GLU A 28 -8.35 8.95 -20.07
N ASP A 29 -9.27 9.57 -19.35
CA ASP A 29 -10.70 9.24 -19.41
C ASP A 29 -11.36 9.84 -20.66
N VAL A 30 -12.49 9.26 -21.06
CA VAL A 30 -13.32 9.80 -22.15
C VAL A 30 -13.93 11.17 -21.85
N ASP A 31 -13.97 11.57 -20.58
CA ASP A 31 -14.42 12.91 -20.15
C ASP A 31 -13.31 13.98 -20.16
N GLY A 32 -12.06 13.59 -20.49
CA GLY A 32 -10.90 14.47 -20.59
C GLY A 32 -10.06 14.57 -19.31
N ALA A 33 -10.45 13.93 -18.20
CA ALA A 33 -9.57 13.78 -17.04
C ALA A 33 -8.33 12.96 -17.42
N THR A 34 -7.13 13.45 -17.06
CA THR A 34 -5.89 12.84 -17.52
C THR A 34 -4.81 12.83 -16.44
N MET A 35 -4.11 11.70 -16.34
CA MET A 35 -2.87 11.51 -15.61
C MET A 35 -2.07 10.45 -16.36
N MET A 36 -1.39 10.84 -17.44
CA MET A 36 -0.67 9.90 -18.32
C MET A 36 0.73 9.54 -17.82
N ASN A 37 1.33 10.41 -16.99
CA ASN A 37 2.69 10.24 -16.50
C ASN A 37 2.78 10.74 -15.04
N PRO A 38 3.10 9.86 -14.07
CA PRO A 38 3.23 10.24 -12.66
C PRO A 38 4.27 11.34 -12.39
N LEU A 39 5.24 11.56 -13.29
CA LEU A 39 6.26 12.60 -13.21
C LEU A 39 5.95 13.87 -14.00
N ALA A 40 4.80 13.95 -14.68
CA ALA A 40 4.46 15.14 -15.46
C ALA A 40 4.44 16.39 -14.55
N PRO A 41 5.21 17.44 -14.84
CA PRO A 41 5.13 18.68 -14.08
C PRO A 41 3.71 19.27 -14.14
N GLY A 42 3.19 19.74 -13.01
CA GLY A 42 1.86 20.34 -12.87
C GLY A 42 0.68 19.35 -12.87
N THR A 43 0.85 18.13 -13.36
CA THR A 43 -0.25 17.18 -13.65
C THR A 43 0.02 15.73 -13.28
N GLY A 44 1.23 15.41 -12.82
CA GLY A 44 1.62 14.08 -12.38
C GLY A 44 1.32 13.85 -10.90
N THR A 45 1.08 12.59 -10.54
CA THR A 45 0.80 12.16 -9.15
C THR A 45 1.82 12.69 -8.13
N PHE A 46 3.12 12.70 -8.45
CA PHE A 46 4.13 13.12 -7.47
C PHE A 46 4.14 14.63 -7.25
N ASP A 47 3.81 15.41 -8.28
CA ASP A 47 3.66 16.86 -8.16
C ASP A 47 2.39 17.19 -7.35
N PHE A 48 1.30 16.46 -7.60
CA PHE A 48 0.09 16.52 -6.78
C PHE A 48 0.37 16.24 -5.31
N TRP A 49 1.09 15.15 -4.97
CA TRP A 49 1.47 14.88 -3.57
C TRP A 49 2.35 15.97 -2.96
N GLY A 50 3.26 16.55 -3.76
CA GLY A 50 4.07 17.69 -3.31
C GLY A 50 3.24 18.92 -2.98
N ASN A 51 2.22 19.20 -3.80
CA ASN A 51 1.28 20.29 -3.56
C ASN A 51 0.42 20.04 -2.31
N VAL A 52 -0.08 18.81 -2.11
CA VAL A 52 -0.80 18.42 -0.89
C VAL A 52 0.09 18.65 0.35
N GLN A 53 1.33 18.17 0.31
CA GLN A 53 2.30 18.36 1.39
C GLN A 53 2.53 19.84 1.71
N GLY A 54 2.76 20.66 0.67
CA GLY A 54 2.96 22.10 0.80
C GLY A 54 1.76 22.80 1.43
N ARG A 55 0.53 22.41 1.05
CA ARG A 55 -0.70 22.97 1.63
C ARG A 55 -0.88 22.60 3.09
N VAL A 56 -0.61 21.35 3.48
CA VAL A 56 -0.67 20.97 4.91
C VAL A 56 0.33 21.79 5.73
N LYS A 57 1.57 21.96 5.23
CA LYS A 57 2.57 22.82 5.90
C LYS A 57 2.13 24.28 6.01
N SER A 58 1.52 24.83 4.96
CA SER A 58 1.01 26.21 4.97
C SER A 58 -0.15 26.39 5.96
N ASP A 59 -1.05 25.41 6.04
CA ASP A 59 -2.15 25.40 7.01
C ASP A 59 -1.61 25.33 8.44
N TRP A 60 -0.63 24.46 8.69
CA TRP A 60 0.09 24.39 9.97
C TRP A 60 0.77 25.70 10.37
N ALA A 61 1.47 26.37 9.45
CA ALA A 61 2.11 27.65 9.73
C ALA A 61 1.08 28.75 10.09
N THR A 62 -0.14 28.65 9.57
CA THR A 62 -1.22 29.60 9.81
C THR A 62 -1.99 29.30 11.10
N THR A 63 -2.21 28.02 11.39
CA THR A 63 -3.12 27.57 12.47
C THR A 63 -2.41 27.12 13.75
N GLY A 64 -1.12 26.77 13.66
CA GLY A 64 -0.39 26.11 14.74
C GLY A 64 -0.69 24.61 14.90
N GLU A 65 -1.56 24.03 14.06
CA GLU A 65 -2.00 22.62 14.17
C GLU A 65 -0.90 21.58 13.86
N GLN A 66 0.34 22.01 13.58
CA GLN A 66 1.48 21.09 13.54
C GLN A 66 1.75 20.49 14.93
N SER A 67 1.49 21.24 16.01
CA SER A 67 1.71 20.80 17.37
C SER A 67 0.59 21.29 18.28
N PHE A 68 -0.13 20.37 18.92
CA PHE A 68 -1.25 20.70 19.80
C PHE A 68 -1.31 19.79 21.02
N SER A 69 -2.02 20.24 22.06
CA SER A 69 -2.33 19.44 23.24
C SER A 69 -3.78 18.96 23.20
N THR A 70 -4.01 17.70 23.58
CA THR A 70 -5.33 17.05 23.62
C THR A 70 -5.39 16.06 24.79
N ASN A 71 -6.53 15.42 24.97
CA ASN A 71 -6.69 14.29 25.87
C ASN A 71 -6.85 13.01 25.04
N MET A 72 -5.80 12.18 25.03
CA MET A 72 -5.82 10.89 24.33
C MET A 72 -5.74 9.77 25.37
N ASP A 73 -6.64 8.80 25.28
CA ASP A 73 -6.75 7.67 26.21
C ASP A 73 -6.84 8.09 27.70
N GLY A 74 -7.55 9.20 27.96
CA GLY A 74 -7.74 9.74 29.31
C GLY A 74 -6.54 10.48 29.90
N LYS A 75 -5.49 10.74 29.11
CA LYS A 75 -4.30 11.46 29.58
C LYS A 75 -4.00 12.68 28.74
N HIS A 76 -3.49 13.72 29.40
CA HIS A 76 -2.98 14.90 28.72
C HIS A 76 -1.80 14.51 27.82
N THR A 77 -1.93 14.82 26.54
CA THR A 77 -1.00 14.41 25.50
C THR A 77 -0.71 15.59 24.59
N LYS A 78 0.57 15.86 24.34
CA LYS A 78 0.99 16.78 23.29
C LYS A 78 1.45 15.97 22.08
N ILE A 79 0.95 16.32 20.92
CA ILE A 79 1.26 15.66 19.64
C ILE A 79 1.89 16.71 18.74
N SER A 80 3.02 16.39 18.11
CA SER A 80 3.57 17.18 17.02
C SER A 80 3.88 16.33 15.79
N TRP A 81 3.68 16.93 14.61
CA TRP A 81 3.76 16.24 13.33
C TRP A 81 4.96 16.67 12.50
N GLU A 82 5.56 15.69 11.83
CA GLU A 82 6.65 15.88 10.87
C GLU A 82 6.45 15.02 9.62
N PHE A 83 7.05 15.43 8.51
CA PHE A 83 7.08 14.63 7.28
C PHE A 83 8.49 14.11 7.05
N ASN A 84 8.66 12.81 7.23
CA ASN A 84 9.92 12.12 7.06
C ASN A 84 9.80 11.07 5.96
N PRO A 85 10.82 10.90 5.11
CA PRO A 85 10.81 9.83 4.12
C PRO A 85 10.91 8.47 4.80
N TYR A 86 10.32 7.43 4.19
CA TYR A 86 10.49 6.06 4.67
C TYR A 86 11.98 5.65 4.62
N PRO A 87 12.62 5.20 5.74
CA PRO A 87 14.07 5.01 5.83
C PRO A 87 14.69 4.18 4.72
N PHE A 88 14.10 3.02 4.39
CA PHE A 88 14.63 2.17 3.33
C PHE A 88 14.66 2.88 1.96
N THR A 89 13.55 3.54 1.59
CA THR A 89 13.47 4.26 0.31
C THR A 89 14.41 5.47 0.29
N ASP A 90 14.53 6.17 1.43
CA ASP A 90 15.42 7.31 1.54
C ASP A 90 16.89 6.91 1.40
N ASN A 91 17.31 5.86 2.10
CA ASN A 91 18.66 5.31 2.02
C ASN A 91 18.99 4.82 0.61
N LEU A 92 18.03 4.18 -0.08
CA LEU A 92 18.22 3.77 -1.47
C LEU A 92 18.40 4.99 -2.39
N TYR A 93 17.63 6.06 -2.19
CA TYR A 93 17.76 7.28 -2.99
C TYR A 93 19.06 8.03 -2.70
N ILE A 94 19.53 8.06 -1.44
CA ILE A 94 20.84 8.60 -1.08
C ILE A 94 21.95 7.80 -1.77
N ALA A 95 21.88 6.47 -1.76
CA ALA A 95 22.84 5.62 -2.46
C ALA A 95 22.86 5.91 -3.97
N LEU A 96 21.69 6.00 -4.61
CA LEU A 96 21.57 6.34 -6.04
C LEU A 96 22.10 7.73 -6.38
N GLU A 97 21.84 8.73 -5.52
CA GLU A 97 22.38 10.09 -5.66
C GLU A 97 23.92 10.07 -5.59
N SER A 98 24.48 9.33 -4.62
CA SER A 98 25.93 9.23 -4.45
C SER A 98 26.66 8.58 -5.63
N LEU A 99 25.97 7.70 -6.37
CA LEU A 99 26.51 7.09 -7.59
C LEU A 99 26.55 8.06 -8.78
N GLY A 100 25.75 9.14 -8.77
CA GLY A 100 25.73 10.13 -9.86
C GLY A 100 25.25 9.60 -11.22
N LYS A 101 24.67 8.38 -11.26
CA LYS A 101 24.21 7.69 -12.48
C LYS A 101 22.69 7.88 -12.68
N ARG A 102 22.06 6.97 -13.44
CA ARG A 102 20.61 6.86 -13.61
C ARG A 102 19.91 6.89 -12.24
N HIS A 103 18.83 7.65 -12.12
CA HIS A 103 18.04 7.80 -10.88
C HIS A 103 18.70 8.59 -9.74
N SER A 104 19.85 9.22 -9.97
CA SER A 104 20.51 10.08 -8.96
C SER A 104 19.67 11.30 -8.56
N ASP A 105 18.73 11.72 -9.40
CA ASP A 105 17.83 12.84 -9.15
C ASP A 105 16.70 12.53 -8.14
N LEU A 106 16.44 11.25 -7.83
CA LEU A 106 15.28 10.85 -7.01
C LEU A 106 15.32 11.39 -5.59
N LYS A 107 16.49 11.48 -4.95
CA LYS A 107 16.64 12.03 -3.60
C LYS A 107 16.24 13.51 -3.57
N SER A 108 16.73 14.28 -4.53
CA SER A 108 16.41 15.70 -4.64
C SER A 108 14.91 15.96 -4.89
N LYS A 109 14.23 15.05 -5.61
CA LYS A 109 12.79 15.14 -5.91
C LYS A 109 11.92 14.67 -4.73
N SER A 110 12.30 13.59 -4.05
CA SER A 110 11.49 12.97 -2.99
C SER A 110 11.21 13.88 -1.80
N LYS A 111 12.06 14.87 -1.53
CA LYS A 111 11.85 15.86 -0.45
C LYS A 111 10.54 16.64 -0.58
N PHE A 112 10.03 16.77 -1.81
CA PHE A 112 8.80 17.52 -2.05
C PHE A 112 7.54 16.70 -1.76
N TYR A 113 7.61 15.38 -1.85
CA TYR A 113 6.51 14.44 -1.64
C TYR A 113 6.87 13.33 -0.63
N SER A 114 7.55 13.70 0.46
CA SER A 114 7.97 12.76 1.50
C SER A 114 6.82 12.30 2.40
N PHE A 115 5.71 13.04 2.45
CA PHE A 115 4.55 12.73 3.26
C PHE A 115 3.83 11.46 2.79
N ILE A 116 3.40 11.40 1.52
CA ILE A 116 2.72 10.24 0.93
C ILE A 116 3.77 9.24 0.43
N ASP A 117 3.75 8.04 1.02
CA ASP A 117 4.76 7.03 0.74
C ASP A 117 4.44 6.24 -0.53
N GLN A 118 3.18 5.86 -0.72
CA GLN A 118 2.68 5.19 -1.92
C GLN A 118 1.29 5.68 -2.32
N GLY A 119 0.86 5.35 -3.54
CA GLY A 119 -0.53 5.50 -3.96
C GLY A 119 -0.98 4.37 -4.85
N VAL A 120 -2.25 4.01 -4.70
CA VAL A 120 -2.94 3.05 -5.54
C VAL A 120 -3.47 3.78 -6.78
N VAL A 121 -3.15 3.27 -7.97
CA VAL A 121 -3.57 3.84 -9.25
C VAL A 121 -4.35 2.83 -10.08
N PHE A 122 -5.37 3.33 -10.75
CA PHE A 122 -6.31 2.55 -11.56
C PHE A 122 -6.43 3.05 -12.99
N PRO A 123 -6.85 2.20 -13.94
CA PRO A 123 -7.34 2.65 -15.23
C PRO A 123 -8.58 3.55 -15.13
N PHE A 124 -8.60 4.60 -15.95
CA PHE A 124 -9.80 5.39 -16.25
C PHE A 124 -10.82 4.62 -17.09
N GLN A 125 -11.99 5.22 -17.33
CA GLN A 125 -12.88 4.82 -18.41
C GLN A 125 -12.26 5.32 -19.71
N ASP A 126 -11.20 4.66 -20.15
CA ASP A 126 -10.24 5.32 -21.04
C ASP A 126 -10.39 5.05 -22.53
N VAL A 127 -9.66 5.86 -23.29
CA VAL A 127 -9.46 5.76 -24.75
C VAL A 127 -8.59 4.57 -25.16
N PHE A 128 -8.02 3.81 -24.22
CA PHE A 128 -7.15 2.67 -24.51
C PHE A 128 -7.94 1.37 -24.64
N ARG A 129 -9.14 1.30 -24.04
CA ARG A 129 -9.96 0.08 -23.93
C ARG A 129 -10.15 -0.71 -25.25
N ASP A 130 -10.26 -0.01 -26.38
CA ASP A 130 -10.52 -0.64 -27.68
C ASP A 130 -9.25 -1.15 -28.39
N LYS A 131 -8.06 -0.96 -27.81
CA LYS A 131 -6.77 -1.32 -28.46
C LYS A 131 -6.38 -2.80 -28.33
N HIS A 132 -6.98 -3.54 -27.40
CA HIS A 132 -6.67 -4.95 -27.12
C HIS A 132 -7.97 -5.72 -26.78
N PRO A 133 -8.58 -6.45 -27.75
CA PRO A 133 -9.96 -6.95 -27.64
C PRO A 133 -10.12 -8.23 -26.79
N GLU A 134 -9.03 -8.76 -26.21
CA GLU A 134 -9.06 -9.93 -25.33
C GLU A 134 -9.98 -9.71 -24.11
N ALA A 135 -9.95 -8.48 -23.57
CA ALA A 135 -10.88 -7.98 -22.55
C ALA A 135 -10.92 -6.45 -22.67
N ARG A 136 -12.05 -5.82 -22.31
CA ARG A 136 -12.26 -4.38 -22.52
C ARG A 136 -11.13 -3.51 -21.98
N TYR A 137 -10.51 -3.84 -20.84
CA TYR A 137 -9.47 -2.99 -20.24
C TYR A 137 -8.06 -3.55 -20.35
N ARG A 138 -7.83 -4.52 -21.23
CA ARG A 138 -6.51 -5.16 -21.38
C ARG A 138 -5.40 -4.14 -21.65
N ALA A 139 -5.63 -3.22 -22.57
CA ALA A 139 -4.68 -2.17 -22.93
C ALA A 139 -4.35 -1.25 -21.74
N SER A 140 -5.38 -0.87 -21.01
CA SER A 140 -5.31 0.03 -19.87
C SER A 140 -4.56 -0.60 -18.70
N ASN A 141 -4.83 -1.89 -18.42
CA ASN A 141 -4.13 -2.66 -17.40
C ASN A 141 -2.64 -2.80 -17.71
N ILE A 142 -2.30 -3.04 -18.99
CA ILE A 142 -0.90 -3.05 -19.46
C ILE A 142 -0.25 -1.68 -19.21
N ASN A 143 -0.96 -0.59 -19.48
CA ASN A 143 -0.44 0.76 -19.25
C ASN A 143 -0.14 1.00 -17.76
N VAL A 144 -1.08 0.66 -16.87
CA VAL A 144 -0.88 0.78 -15.42
C VAL A 144 0.31 -0.05 -14.96
N SER A 145 0.38 -1.32 -15.37
CA SER A 145 1.47 -2.23 -14.99
C SER A 145 2.86 -1.68 -15.37
N ARG A 146 3.00 -1.03 -16.53
CA ARG A 146 4.28 -0.45 -16.97
C ARG A 146 4.87 0.55 -15.97
N PHE A 147 4.02 1.28 -15.25
CA PHE A 147 4.45 2.18 -14.20
C PHE A 147 4.55 1.44 -12.86
N THR A 148 3.56 0.65 -12.47
CA THR A 148 3.50 0.14 -11.09
C THR A 148 4.41 -1.07 -10.81
N THR A 149 5.04 -1.65 -11.82
CA THR A 149 5.90 -2.84 -11.68
C THR A 149 7.37 -2.60 -12.06
N ARG A 150 7.77 -1.33 -12.22
CA ARG A 150 9.13 -0.96 -12.62
C ARG A 150 9.68 0.18 -11.79
N PHE A 151 10.95 0.08 -11.42
CA PHE A 151 11.66 1.14 -10.72
C PHE A 151 11.77 2.40 -11.62
N PRO A 152 11.59 3.62 -11.08
CA PRO A 152 11.40 3.94 -9.65
C PRO A 152 9.94 3.94 -9.19
N PHE A 153 9.01 3.82 -10.13
CA PHE A 153 7.58 3.98 -9.88
C PHE A 153 6.99 2.89 -8.99
N SER A 154 7.46 1.65 -9.12
CA SER A 154 7.08 0.53 -8.24
C SER A 154 7.36 0.76 -6.76
N MET A 155 8.26 1.69 -6.43
CA MET A 155 8.50 2.10 -5.03
C MET A 155 7.41 3.04 -4.50
N LYS A 156 6.63 3.66 -5.40
CA LYS A 156 5.66 4.70 -5.08
C LYS A 156 4.24 4.37 -5.50
N LEU A 157 4.04 3.45 -6.45
CA LEU A 157 2.72 3.18 -7.03
C LEU A 157 2.35 1.71 -6.89
N ILE A 158 1.08 1.49 -6.58
CA ILE A 158 0.43 0.19 -6.49
C ILE A 158 -0.62 0.15 -7.60
N GLY A 159 -0.47 -0.74 -8.58
CA GLY A 159 -1.41 -0.82 -9.69
C GLY A 159 -2.53 -1.80 -9.40
N TYR A 160 -3.78 -1.39 -9.59
CA TYR A 160 -4.88 -2.34 -9.73
C TYR A 160 -5.30 -2.43 -11.19
N GLY A 161 -5.74 -3.62 -11.60
CA GLY A 161 -6.37 -3.82 -12.90
C GLY A 161 -7.82 -3.36 -12.88
N ARG A 162 -8.44 -3.31 -14.04
CA ARG A 162 -9.87 -3.07 -14.24
C ARG A 162 -10.45 -4.16 -15.13
N CYS A 163 -11.68 -4.56 -14.89
CA CYS A 163 -12.42 -5.45 -15.79
C CYS A 163 -13.91 -5.07 -15.80
N ASP A 164 -14.62 -5.42 -16.87
CA ASP A 164 -16.08 -5.33 -16.90
C ASP A 164 -16.68 -6.72 -16.59
N PRO A 165 -17.37 -6.91 -15.45
CA PRO A 165 -17.99 -8.18 -15.11
C PRO A 165 -18.96 -8.71 -16.16
N MET A 166 -19.56 -7.83 -16.97
CA MET A 166 -20.52 -8.22 -18.01
C MET A 166 -19.88 -8.96 -19.19
N GLU A 167 -18.54 -8.98 -19.30
CA GLU A 167 -17.84 -9.77 -20.32
C GLU A 167 -17.72 -11.27 -19.96
N GLY A 168 -18.31 -11.71 -18.85
CA GLY A 168 -18.36 -13.12 -18.45
C GLY A 168 -16.95 -13.72 -18.25
N GLU A 169 -16.62 -14.79 -18.99
CA GLU A 169 -15.31 -15.46 -18.89
C GLU A 169 -14.13 -14.53 -19.19
N LYS A 170 -14.29 -13.56 -20.11
CA LYS A 170 -13.21 -12.60 -20.39
C LYS A 170 -12.84 -11.80 -19.16
N ALA A 171 -13.83 -11.41 -18.34
CA ALA A 171 -13.60 -10.68 -17.10
C ALA A 171 -12.81 -11.52 -16.09
N LEU A 172 -13.12 -12.81 -15.96
CA LEU A 172 -12.41 -13.72 -15.04
C LEU A 172 -10.97 -13.95 -15.50
N ASN A 173 -10.77 -14.16 -16.81
CA ASN A 173 -9.44 -14.28 -17.40
C ASN A 173 -8.63 -12.99 -17.22
N GLU A 174 -9.27 -11.82 -17.30
CA GLU A 174 -8.61 -10.54 -17.06
C GLU A 174 -8.16 -10.37 -15.60
N VAL A 175 -8.95 -10.82 -14.63
CA VAL A 175 -8.54 -10.82 -13.20
C VAL A 175 -7.29 -11.69 -13.00
N SER A 176 -7.27 -12.89 -13.57
CA SER A 176 -6.09 -13.77 -13.50
C SER A 176 -4.88 -13.16 -14.22
N TYR A 177 -5.07 -12.63 -15.42
CA TYR A 177 -4.03 -11.96 -16.19
C TYR A 177 -3.42 -10.75 -15.46
N ALA A 178 -4.27 -9.92 -14.85
CA ALA A 178 -3.85 -8.76 -14.07
C ALA A 178 -2.87 -9.14 -12.95
N ARG A 179 -3.12 -10.24 -12.23
CA ARG A 179 -2.20 -10.70 -11.18
C ARG A 179 -0.98 -11.42 -11.75
N GLN A 180 -1.21 -12.43 -12.58
CA GLN A 180 -0.19 -13.42 -12.93
C GLN A 180 0.80 -12.89 -13.96
N GLU A 181 0.34 -12.11 -14.92
CA GLU A 181 1.15 -11.62 -16.03
C GLU A 181 1.56 -10.15 -15.86
N LEU A 182 0.68 -9.34 -15.27
CA LEU A 182 0.92 -7.90 -15.12
C LEU A 182 1.42 -7.48 -13.74
N GLY A 183 1.42 -8.38 -12.75
CA GLY A 183 1.86 -8.07 -11.37
C GLY A 183 0.99 -7.04 -10.65
N LEU A 184 -0.24 -6.80 -11.11
CA LEU A 184 -1.19 -5.89 -10.46
C LEU A 184 -1.69 -6.50 -9.13
N ARG A 185 -2.05 -5.61 -8.20
CA ARG A 185 -2.24 -5.93 -6.78
C ARG A 185 -3.67 -5.70 -6.27
N GLY A 186 -4.61 -5.45 -7.17
CA GLY A 186 -6.05 -5.37 -6.91
C GLY A 186 -6.84 -5.24 -8.20
N ILE A 187 -8.17 -5.09 -8.08
CA ILE A 187 -9.10 -4.90 -9.21
C ILE A 187 -10.03 -3.72 -8.93
N LYS A 188 -10.34 -2.92 -9.95
CA LYS A 188 -11.36 -1.88 -9.95
C LYS A 188 -12.56 -2.33 -10.79
N LEU A 189 -13.75 -2.11 -10.27
CA LEU A 189 -15.04 -2.27 -10.95
C LEU A 189 -15.78 -0.93 -10.90
N HIS A 190 -16.45 -0.54 -12.00
CA HIS A 190 -17.10 0.77 -12.04
C HIS A 190 -18.53 0.68 -12.63
N PRO A 191 -19.51 0.21 -11.85
CA PRO A 191 -20.87 -0.06 -12.33
C PRO A 191 -21.53 1.09 -13.09
N ARG A 192 -21.33 2.32 -12.59
CA ARG A 192 -21.93 3.52 -13.19
C ARG A 192 -21.32 3.84 -14.56
N SER A 193 -20.01 3.96 -14.66
CA SER A 193 -19.33 4.34 -15.91
C SER A 193 -19.36 3.21 -16.95
N GLU A 194 -19.54 1.97 -16.51
CA GLU A 194 -19.66 0.78 -17.35
C GLU A 194 -21.12 0.40 -17.66
N ARG A 195 -22.10 1.15 -17.14
CA ARG A 195 -23.53 1.00 -17.42
C ARG A 195 -24.14 -0.35 -16.99
N TRP A 196 -23.68 -0.91 -15.88
CA TRP A 196 -24.26 -2.10 -15.24
C TRP A 196 -24.70 -1.82 -13.79
N ILE A 197 -25.06 -0.57 -13.47
CA ILE A 197 -25.50 -0.15 -12.12
C ILE A 197 -26.69 -0.98 -11.61
N ASP A 198 -27.62 -1.35 -12.49
CA ASP A 198 -28.80 -2.17 -12.16
C ASP A 198 -28.47 -3.66 -12.03
N ASP A 199 -27.28 -4.07 -12.48
CA ASP A 199 -26.80 -5.46 -12.49
C ASP A 199 -25.73 -5.73 -11.42
N ILE A 200 -25.51 -4.81 -10.47
CA ILE A 200 -24.54 -4.98 -9.37
C ILE A 200 -24.74 -6.33 -8.67
N LYS A 201 -26.00 -6.71 -8.45
CA LYS A 201 -26.37 -7.93 -7.71
C LYS A 201 -26.47 -9.18 -8.58
N SER A 202 -26.15 -9.07 -9.87
CA SER A 202 -26.19 -10.21 -10.78
C SER A 202 -25.08 -11.23 -10.46
N GLY A 203 -25.16 -12.41 -11.09
CA GLY A 203 -24.16 -13.47 -10.92
C GLY A 203 -22.77 -13.09 -11.45
N ASN A 204 -22.67 -12.14 -12.38
CA ASN A 204 -21.42 -11.79 -13.05
C ASN A 204 -20.42 -11.08 -12.11
N PRO A 205 -20.77 -9.97 -11.41
CA PRO A 205 -19.90 -9.36 -10.41
C PRO A 205 -19.50 -10.34 -9.30
N LEU A 206 -20.41 -11.21 -8.86
CA LEU A 206 -20.12 -12.24 -7.86
C LEU A 206 -18.98 -13.16 -8.31
N ARG A 207 -19.01 -13.62 -9.56
CA ARG A 207 -17.96 -14.48 -10.12
C ARG A 207 -16.60 -13.78 -10.16
N VAL A 208 -16.58 -12.49 -10.52
CA VAL A 208 -15.37 -11.66 -10.49
C VAL A 208 -14.82 -11.56 -9.06
N LEU A 209 -15.67 -11.35 -8.06
CA LEU A 209 -15.24 -11.30 -6.66
C LEU A 209 -14.66 -12.63 -6.17
N VAL A 210 -15.25 -13.77 -6.55
CA VAL A 210 -14.71 -15.10 -6.24
C VAL A 210 -13.36 -15.32 -6.93
N GLU A 211 -13.22 -14.92 -8.19
CA GLU A 211 -11.96 -15.03 -8.93
C GLU A 211 -10.86 -14.16 -8.30
N ALA A 212 -11.17 -12.91 -7.93
CA ALA A 212 -10.24 -12.02 -7.23
C ALA A 212 -9.78 -12.60 -5.89
N ALA A 213 -10.66 -13.26 -5.15
CA ALA A 213 -10.32 -13.91 -3.88
C ALA A 213 -9.31 -15.06 -4.04
N LYS A 214 -9.31 -15.81 -5.16
CA LYS A 214 -8.28 -16.84 -5.44
C LYS A 214 -6.87 -16.26 -5.48
N HIS A 215 -6.75 -15.00 -5.89
CA HIS A 215 -5.49 -14.27 -6.00
C HIS A 215 -5.25 -13.31 -4.82
N SER A 216 -6.14 -13.30 -3.81
CA SER A 216 -6.13 -12.32 -2.71
C SER A 216 -6.18 -10.86 -3.14
N LEU A 217 -6.75 -10.58 -4.31
CA LEU A 217 -6.86 -9.23 -4.85
C LEU A 217 -8.00 -8.49 -4.13
N PRO A 218 -7.75 -7.32 -3.52
CA PRO A 218 -8.82 -6.43 -3.12
C PRO A 218 -9.55 -5.90 -4.35
N VAL A 219 -10.88 -5.85 -4.27
CA VAL A 219 -11.73 -5.30 -5.33
C VAL A 219 -12.35 -4.00 -4.86
N ILE A 220 -12.08 -2.90 -5.56
CA ILE A 220 -12.70 -1.59 -5.33
C ILE A 220 -13.87 -1.38 -6.28
N PHE A 221 -15.04 -1.07 -5.72
CA PHE A 221 -16.18 -0.56 -6.48
C PHE A 221 -16.12 0.95 -6.50
N ASP A 222 -15.74 1.50 -7.64
CA ASP A 222 -15.78 2.92 -7.94
C ASP A 222 -17.22 3.30 -8.30
N THR A 223 -17.99 3.70 -7.29
CA THR A 223 -19.33 4.22 -7.47
C THR A 223 -19.68 5.09 -6.28
N ARG A 224 -20.75 5.87 -6.42
CA ARG A 224 -21.28 6.72 -5.38
C ARG A 224 -22.79 6.65 -5.37
N GLY A 225 -23.37 7.01 -4.23
CA GLY A 225 -24.80 7.07 -4.04
C GLY A 225 -25.32 5.86 -3.27
N ARG A 226 -26.21 6.16 -2.34
CA ARG A 226 -26.79 5.24 -1.37
C ARG A 226 -27.23 3.91 -1.95
N GLY A 227 -28.06 3.91 -3.00
CA GLY A 227 -28.60 2.68 -3.61
C GLY A 227 -27.50 1.71 -4.05
N SER A 228 -26.52 2.20 -4.81
CA SER A 228 -25.39 1.39 -5.27
C SER A 228 -24.54 0.83 -4.13
N ILE A 229 -24.35 1.59 -3.05
CA ILE A 229 -23.62 1.13 -1.86
C ILE A 229 -24.35 -0.04 -1.18
N LEU A 230 -25.68 0.05 -1.06
CA LEU A 230 -26.50 -1.00 -0.46
C LEU A 230 -26.52 -2.26 -1.34
N ASP A 231 -26.61 -2.10 -2.66
CA ASP A 231 -26.54 -3.23 -3.59
C ASP A 231 -25.17 -3.92 -3.55
N ILE A 232 -24.08 -3.17 -3.45
CA ILE A 232 -22.74 -3.74 -3.25
C ILE A 232 -22.66 -4.50 -1.92
N ALA A 233 -23.23 -3.96 -0.85
CA ALA A 233 -23.24 -4.65 0.44
C ALA A 233 -23.99 -5.98 0.38
N GLU A 234 -25.11 -6.04 -0.35
CA GLU A 234 -25.84 -7.29 -0.62
C GLU A 234 -25.02 -8.27 -1.46
N LEU A 235 -24.33 -7.78 -2.51
CA LEU A 235 -23.41 -8.59 -3.32
C LEU A 235 -22.27 -9.19 -2.47
N ILE A 236 -21.68 -8.40 -1.58
CA ILE A 236 -20.61 -8.85 -0.67
C ILE A 236 -21.11 -9.99 0.22
N LYS A 237 -22.30 -9.84 0.81
CA LYS A 237 -22.92 -10.86 1.66
C LYS A 237 -23.18 -12.15 0.87
N SER A 238 -23.77 -12.04 -0.32
CA SER A 238 -24.05 -13.18 -1.20
C SER A 238 -22.76 -13.90 -1.62
N THR A 239 -21.72 -13.15 -2.01
CA THR A 239 -20.41 -13.69 -2.38
C THR A 239 -19.78 -14.43 -1.21
N ARG A 240 -19.85 -13.86 0.00
CA ARG A 240 -19.33 -14.50 1.23
C ARG A 240 -20.02 -15.83 1.48
N SER A 241 -21.35 -15.89 1.36
CA SER A 241 -22.12 -17.12 1.50
C SER A 241 -21.71 -18.18 0.47
N VAL A 242 -21.54 -17.79 -0.80
CA VAL A 242 -21.05 -18.68 -1.85
C VAL A 242 -19.65 -19.21 -1.54
N ILE A 243 -18.72 -18.34 -1.12
CA ILE A 243 -17.36 -18.74 -0.75
C ILE A 243 -17.38 -19.73 0.43
N ILE A 244 -18.14 -19.45 1.49
CA ILE A 244 -18.26 -20.36 2.64
C ILE A 244 -18.76 -21.74 2.22
N GLN A 245 -19.74 -21.79 1.33
CA GLN A 245 -20.34 -23.05 0.87
C GLN A 245 -19.43 -23.83 -0.09
N GLN A 246 -18.76 -23.14 -1.02
CA GLN A 246 -18.06 -23.79 -2.13
C GLN A 246 -16.55 -23.91 -1.92
N ASN A 247 -15.93 -22.91 -1.31
CA ASN A 247 -14.48 -22.90 -1.07
C ASN A 247 -14.12 -22.01 0.14
N PRO A 248 -14.37 -22.46 1.38
CA PRO A 248 -14.19 -21.66 2.58
C PRO A 248 -12.75 -21.19 2.80
N ALA A 249 -11.76 -21.86 2.18
CA ALA A 249 -10.36 -21.44 2.21
C ALA A 249 -10.13 -20.08 1.54
N LEU A 250 -11.03 -19.61 0.66
CA LEU A 250 -10.94 -18.29 0.03
C LEU A 250 -11.45 -17.15 0.92
N LEU A 251 -12.16 -17.44 2.01
CA LEU A 251 -12.78 -16.40 2.83
C LEU A 251 -11.78 -15.38 3.44
N PRO A 252 -10.58 -15.78 3.93
CA PRO A 252 -9.56 -14.83 4.38
C PRO A 252 -8.98 -13.94 3.27
N HIS A 253 -9.18 -14.33 2.02
CA HIS A 253 -8.65 -13.66 0.83
C HIS A 253 -9.68 -12.75 0.15
N PHE A 254 -10.96 -12.89 0.50
CA PHE A 254 -12.04 -12.04 0.02
C PHE A 254 -11.97 -10.65 0.66
N LYS A 255 -11.89 -9.60 -0.16
CA LYS A 255 -11.70 -8.21 0.29
C LYS A 255 -12.37 -7.25 -0.69
N VAL A 256 -13.26 -6.39 -0.20
CA VAL A 256 -13.99 -5.43 -1.02
C VAL A 256 -13.89 -4.03 -0.44
N ILE A 257 -13.66 -3.05 -1.30
CA ILE A 257 -13.59 -1.63 -0.98
C ILE A 257 -14.77 -0.94 -1.67
N ILE A 258 -15.51 -0.12 -0.93
CA ILE A 258 -16.58 0.73 -1.46
C ILE A 258 -16.04 2.16 -1.53
N ALA A 259 -15.87 2.69 -2.75
CA ALA A 259 -15.34 4.04 -2.94
C ALA A 259 -16.35 5.10 -2.52
N HIS A 260 -15.86 6.27 -2.12
CA HIS A 260 -16.65 7.49 -1.86
C HIS A 260 -17.83 7.30 -0.89
N PHE A 261 -17.84 6.26 -0.07
CA PHE A 261 -19.05 5.83 0.63
C PHE A 261 -19.58 6.89 1.61
N ALA A 262 -18.69 7.71 2.17
CA ALA A 262 -19.03 8.76 3.12
C ALA A 262 -19.62 10.02 2.44
N GLN A 263 -19.34 10.24 1.15
CA GLN A 263 -19.73 11.47 0.45
C GLN A 263 -21.25 11.54 0.29
N GLY A 264 -21.87 12.49 1.00
CA GLY A 264 -23.32 12.68 1.00
C GLY A 264 -24.11 11.68 1.86
N ASN A 265 -23.43 10.84 2.66
CA ASN A 265 -24.06 9.81 3.50
C ASN A 265 -23.67 9.92 4.99
N ILE A 266 -23.22 11.10 5.43
CA ILE A 266 -22.92 11.34 6.85
C ILE A 266 -24.22 11.25 7.66
N GLY A 267 -24.22 10.44 8.72
CA GLY A 267 -25.41 10.15 9.52
C GLY A 267 -26.36 9.11 8.91
N ASP A 268 -26.05 8.56 7.71
CA ASP A 268 -26.82 7.45 7.15
C ASP A 268 -26.31 6.13 7.74
N TYR A 269 -26.95 5.69 8.82
CA TYR A 269 -26.58 4.47 9.52
C TYR A 269 -26.84 3.19 8.72
N GLU A 270 -27.64 3.23 7.65
CA GLU A 270 -27.78 2.08 6.74
C GLU A 270 -26.52 1.95 5.88
N VAL A 271 -26.02 3.05 5.34
CA VAL A 271 -24.72 3.10 4.64
C VAL A 271 -23.57 2.71 5.57
N TYR A 272 -23.60 3.15 6.83
CA TYR A 272 -22.58 2.72 7.79
C TYR A 272 -22.65 1.20 8.06
N ASN A 273 -23.83 0.61 8.13
CA ASN A 273 -23.97 -0.85 8.25
C ASN A 273 -23.50 -1.60 7.00
N ALA A 274 -23.74 -1.04 5.81
CA ALA A 274 -23.24 -1.59 4.55
C ALA A 274 -21.70 -1.69 4.54
N LEU A 275 -21.02 -0.69 5.13
CA LEU A 275 -19.58 -0.74 5.34
C LEU A 275 -19.17 -1.70 6.48
N VAL A 276 -19.86 -1.66 7.61
CA VAL A 276 -19.51 -2.41 8.82
C VAL A 276 -20.00 -3.86 8.76
N GLN A 277 -19.34 -4.61 7.89
CA GLN A 277 -19.50 -6.05 7.72
C GLN A 277 -18.14 -6.71 7.40
N PRO A 278 -17.99 -8.03 7.60
CA PRO A 278 -16.75 -8.73 7.29
C PRO A 278 -16.29 -8.50 5.84
N ASN A 279 -14.96 -8.49 5.64
CA ASN A 279 -14.31 -8.36 4.34
C ASN A 279 -14.52 -7.01 3.62
N THR A 280 -15.12 -6.01 4.28
CA THR A 280 -15.49 -4.73 3.66
C THR A 280 -14.69 -3.56 4.23
N TYR A 281 -14.33 -2.64 3.35
CA TYR A 281 -13.61 -1.40 3.60
C TYR A 281 -14.25 -0.28 2.80
N GLY A 282 -14.03 0.97 3.22
CA GLY A 282 -14.58 2.15 2.60
C GLY A 282 -13.48 3.17 2.40
N ASP A 283 -13.32 3.64 1.17
CA ASP A 283 -12.42 4.76 0.92
C ASP A 283 -13.13 6.08 1.24
N LEU A 284 -12.34 7.05 1.70
CA LEU A 284 -12.82 8.36 2.14
C LEU A 284 -12.66 9.44 1.07
N SER A 285 -12.41 9.06 -0.18
CA SER A 285 -12.25 10.06 -1.24
C SER A 285 -13.54 10.85 -1.45
N MET A 286 -13.41 12.05 -2.00
CA MET A 286 -14.43 13.11 -2.04
C MET A 286 -14.82 13.71 -0.67
N LEU A 287 -14.60 13.04 0.46
CA LEU A 287 -14.86 13.61 1.79
C LEU A 287 -13.85 14.74 2.07
N HIS A 288 -14.32 15.92 2.48
CA HIS A 288 -13.43 17.06 2.72
C HIS A 288 -14.04 18.08 3.68
N GLY A 289 -13.20 18.93 4.27
CA GLY A 289 -13.61 20.06 5.10
C GLY A 289 -14.33 19.60 6.36
N GLU A 290 -15.26 20.42 6.87
CA GLU A 290 -16.03 20.10 8.08
C GLU A 290 -16.82 18.79 7.96
N GLY A 291 -17.22 18.41 6.73
CA GLY A 291 -17.83 17.11 6.47
C GLY A 291 -16.95 15.94 6.89
N ALA A 292 -15.63 16.04 6.73
CA ALA A 292 -14.70 15.01 7.19
C ALA A 292 -14.70 14.88 8.71
N GLY A 293 -14.63 16.00 9.44
CA GLY A 293 -14.71 16.02 10.90
C GLY A 293 -16.02 15.45 11.42
N ASN A 294 -17.15 15.89 10.84
CA ASN A 294 -18.48 15.42 11.19
C ASN A 294 -18.63 13.91 10.97
N PHE A 295 -18.13 13.40 9.84
CA PHE A 295 -18.14 11.96 9.56
C PHE A 295 -17.35 11.17 10.59
N PHE A 296 -16.09 11.54 10.89
CA PHE A 296 -15.27 10.77 11.82
C PHE A 296 -15.87 10.72 13.22
N GLU A 297 -16.40 11.84 13.70
CA GLU A 297 -17.05 11.90 15.00
C GLU A 297 -18.32 11.06 15.04
N ASP A 298 -19.20 11.24 14.05
CA ASP A 298 -20.49 10.54 13.96
C ASP A 298 -20.31 9.03 13.76
N PHE A 299 -19.52 8.62 12.78
CA PHE A 299 -19.25 7.20 12.49
C PHE A 299 -18.65 6.49 13.69
N ARG A 300 -17.69 7.10 14.39
CA ARG A 300 -17.08 6.53 15.61
C ARG A 300 -18.09 6.43 16.75
N LYS A 301 -18.89 7.47 17.01
CA LYS A 301 -19.91 7.45 18.08
C LYS A 301 -20.97 6.39 17.79
N TRP A 302 -21.49 6.35 16.57
CA TRP A 302 -22.41 5.32 16.12
C TRP A 302 -21.82 3.92 16.29
N PHE A 303 -20.60 3.69 15.79
CA PHE A 303 -19.93 2.39 15.87
C PHE A 303 -19.81 1.87 17.31
N LYS A 304 -19.36 2.75 18.23
CA LYS A 304 -19.20 2.41 19.65
C LYS A 304 -20.55 2.19 20.35
N SER A 305 -21.52 3.08 20.15
CA SER A 305 -22.85 2.99 20.76
C SER A 305 -23.65 1.76 20.33
N GLN A 306 -23.44 1.28 19.11
CA GLN A 306 -24.11 0.10 18.56
C GLN A 306 -23.31 -1.20 18.75
N ASP A 307 -22.23 -1.16 19.53
CA ASP A 307 -21.30 -2.27 19.78
C ASP A 307 -20.88 -2.99 18.49
N LYS A 308 -20.51 -2.22 17.47
CA LYS A 308 -20.22 -2.77 16.14
C LYS A 308 -18.94 -3.60 16.08
N LYS A 309 -18.07 -3.50 17.09
CA LYS A 309 -16.90 -4.36 17.21
C LYS A 309 -17.26 -5.84 17.22
N ARG A 310 -18.45 -6.22 17.71
CA ARG A 310 -18.94 -7.60 17.72
C ARG A 310 -19.19 -8.21 16.32
N VAL A 311 -19.22 -7.39 15.26
CA VAL A 311 -19.49 -7.85 13.89
C VAL A 311 -18.35 -8.73 13.37
N ASP A 312 -17.10 -8.30 13.53
CA ASP A 312 -15.92 -9.03 13.06
C ASP A 312 -14.62 -8.73 13.85
N ASN A 313 -14.74 -8.20 15.07
CA ASN A 313 -13.66 -7.82 15.99
C ASN A 313 -12.77 -6.65 15.54
N ARG A 314 -13.05 -6.00 14.39
CA ARG A 314 -12.38 -4.77 13.99
C ARG A 314 -12.88 -3.57 14.77
N ASP A 315 -12.03 -2.57 14.98
CA ASP A 315 -12.45 -1.25 15.44
C ASP A 315 -12.89 -0.35 14.27
N TRP A 316 -13.59 0.75 14.54
CA TRP A 316 -14.18 1.63 13.53
C TRP A 316 -13.19 2.09 12.45
N SER A 317 -11.97 2.46 12.85
CA SER A 317 -10.93 2.96 11.95
C SER A 317 -10.35 1.88 11.04
N GLU A 318 -10.53 0.59 11.36
CA GLU A 318 -10.06 -0.56 10.56
C GLU A 318 -10.96 -0.85 9.34
N TYR A 319 -12.02 -0.05 9.15
CA TYR A 319 -12.89 -0.08 7.97
C TYR A 319 -12.55 1.00 6.94
N LEU A 320 -11.68 1.96 7.28
CA LEU A 320 -11.54 3.21 6.54
C LEU A 320 -10.20 3.30 5.81
N LEU A 321 -10.19 3.88 4.60
CA LEU A 321 -8.99 4.12 3.80
C LEU A 321 -8.90 5.59 3.42
N TYR A 322 -7.75 6.23 3.66
CA TYR A 322 -7.43 7.52 3.06
C TYR A 322 -7.29 7.35 1.53
N ALA A 323 -7.90 8.27 0.79
CA ALA A 323 -7.98 8.25 -0.65
C ALA A 323 -8.24 9.65 -1.20
N SER A 324 -7.58 10.02 -2.31
CA SER A 324 -7.71 11.35 -2.91
C SER A 324 -8.68 11.42 -4.09
N ASP A 325 -8.79 10.34 -4.86
CA ASP A 325 -9.47 10.31 -6.16
C ASP A 325 -8.86 11.29 -7.18
N TYR A 326 -7.53 11.44 -7.15
CA TYR A 326 -6.78 12.22 -8.12
C TYR A 326 -6.78 11.54 -9.50
N PRO A 327 -6.99 12.26 -10.62
CA PRO A 327 -7.02 13.72 -10.78
C PRO A 327 -8.41 14.37 -10.76
N TYR A 328 -9.48 13.63 -10.49
CA TYR A 328 -10.82 14.21 -10.38
C TYR A 328 -10.93 15.23 -9.24
N PHE A 329 -10.22 14.96 -8.14
CA PHE A 329 -10.10 15.88 -7.01
C PHE A 329 -8.68 16.39 -6.83
N GLY A 330 -8.57 17.71 -6.78
CA GLY A 330 -7.30 18.41 -6.62
C GLY A 330 -6.73 18.38 -5.20
N ASP A 331 -5.53 18.91 -5.07
CA ASP A 331 -4.71 18.98 -3.86
C ASP A 331 -5.40 19.65 -2.66
N ILE A 332 -6.25 20.65 -2.90
CA ILE A 332 -7.06 21.30 -1.85
C ILE A 332 -8.03 20.30 -1.20
N HIS A 333 -8.66 19.42 -1.98
CA HIS A 333 -9.62 18.45 -1.45
C HIS A 333 -8.91 17.39 -0.60
N ALA A 334 -7.81 16.83 -1.12
CA ALA A 334 -7.00 15.87 -0.40
C ALA A 334 -6.44 16.45 0.92
N GLN A 335 -5.90 17.69 0.86
CA GLN A 335 -5.42 18.37 2.07
C GLN A 335 -6.54 18.56 3.10
N LYS A 336 -7.76 18.93 2.67
CA LYS A 336 -8.90 19.11 3.56
C LYS A 336 -9.39 17.80 4.19
N LEU A 337 -9.13 16.64 3.60
CA LEU A 337 -9.38 15.35 4.27
C LEU A 337 -8.29 15.07 5.31
N ILE A 338 -7.03 15.13 4.88
CA ILE A 338 -5.85 14.85 5.72
C ILE A 338 -5.85 15.71 6.98
N LYS A 339 -6.16 17.00 6.85
CA LYS A 339 -6.24 17.95 7.97
C LYS A 339 -7.12 17.42 9.09
N TYR A 340 -8.29 16.86 8.77
CA TYR A 340 -9.22 16.34 9.79
C TYR A 340 -8.87 14.96 10.32
N ILE A 341 -7.92 14.25 9.71
CA ILE A 341 -7.39 12.99 10.25
C ILE A 341 -6.33 13.29 11.33
N ILE A 342 -5.59 14.40 11.20
CA ILE A 342 -4.40 14.68 12.02
C ILE A 342 -4.47 15.95 12.88
N ASN A 343 -5.60 16.67 12.90
CA ASN A 343 -5.77 17.87 13.72
C ASN A 343 -6.25 17.58 15.13
N LYS A 344 -6.24 18.60 15.99
CA LYS A 344 -6.74 18.54 17.36
C LYS A 344 -8.18 18.03 17.48
N GLN A 345 -9.08 18.47 16.60
CA GLN A 345 -10.50 18.07 16.63
C GLN A 345 -10.67 16.55 16.55
N PHE A 346 -9.90 15.88 15.69
CA PHE A 346 -9.94 14.42 15.56
C PHE A 346 -9.71 13.71 16.90
N PHE A 347 -8.70 14.17 17.65
CA PHE A 347 -8.34 13.59 18.95
C PHE A 347 -9.31 14.02 20.05
N ASP A 348 -9.70 15.30 20.10
CA ASP A 348 -10.66 15.81 21.09
C ASP A 348 -12.02 15.11 21.02
N THR A 349 -12.40 14.65 19.83
CA THR A 349 -13.65 13.91 19.62
C THR A 349 -13.52 12.39 19.85
N GLY A 350 -12.33 11.91 20.26
CA GLY A 350 -12.07 10.54 20.70
C GLY A 350 -11.32 9.65 19.71
N GLY A 351 -10.67 10.21 18.69
CA GLY A 351 -9.71 9.51 17.85
C GLY A 351 -8.34 9.36 18.53
N ASN A 352 -7.52 8.43 18.06
CA ASN A 352 -6.17 8.22 18.57
C ASN A 352 -5.15 7.92 17.44
N ILE A 353 -3.88 7.76 17.80
CA ILE A 353 -2.79 7.51 16.83
C ILE A 353 -2.95 6.19 16.08
N ARG A 354 -3.54 5.16 16.71
CA ARG A 354 -3.84 3.89 16.02
C ARG A 354 -4.90 4.11 14.94
N ASP A 355 -5.91 4.94 15.19
CA ASP A 355 -6.92 5.28 14.20
C ASP A 355 -6.30 6.01 12.99
N VAL A 356 -5.43 6.99 13.24
CA VAL A 356 -4.67 7.68 12.19
C VAL A 356 -3.86 6.67 11.37
N ARG A 357 -3.11 5.77 12.02
CA ARG A 357 -2.30 4.76 11.34
C ARG A 357 -3.14 3.83 10.47
N ASN A 358 -4.27 3.37 10.99
CA ASN A 358 -5.22 2.51 10.27
C ASN A 358 -5.71 3.20 9.00
N ILE A 359 -6.26 4.41 9.13
CA ILE A 359 -6.87 5.18 8.04
C ILE A 359 -5.82 5.56 6.98
N MET A 360 -4.66 6.06 7.42
CA MET A 360 -3.68 6.68 6.53
C MET A 360 -2.91 5.67 5.66
N GLY A 361 -2.85 4.39 6.02
CA GLY A 361 -2.19 3.41 5.15
C GLY A 361 -2.14 1.98 5.65
N LEU A 362 -2.23 1.73 6.96
CA LEU A 362 -2.12 0.35 7.47
C LEU A 362 -3.24 -0.57 6.96
N ASN A 363 -4.46 -0.07 6.84
CA ASN A 363 -5.55 -0.86 6.26
C ASN A 363 -5.27 -1.20 4.78
N GLN A 364 -4.76 -0.26 4.01
CA GLN A 364 -4.37 -0.50 2.62
C GLN A 364 -3.24 -1.55 2.53
N ILE A 365 -2.27 -1.55 3.44
CA ILE A 365 -1.23 -2.59 3.51
C ILE A 365 -1.84 -3.98 3.77
N LYS A 366 -2.73 -4.10 4.76
CA LYS A 366 -3.42 -5.37 5.10
C LYS A 366 -4.23 -5.94 3.92
N LEU A 367 -4.68 -5.08 3.01
CA LEU A 367 -5.45 -5.45 1.83
C LEU A 367 -4.61 -6.13 0.75
N LEU A 368 -3.31 -5.87 0.69
CA LEU A 368 -2.46 -6.31 -0.42
C LEU A 368 -2.24 -7.83 -0.41
N PRO A 369 -2.15 -8.47 -1.59
CA PRO A 369 -2.01 -9.93 -1.72
C PRO A 369 -0.81 -10.48 -0.94
N GLU A 370 0.29 -9.73 -0.92
CA GLU A 370 1.58 -10.17 -0.35
C GLU A 370 1.51 -10.40 1.16
N TYR A 371 0.55 -9.78 1.84
CA TYR A 371 0.33 -9.93 3.27
C TYR A 371 -0.65 -11.06 3.62
N SER A 372 -1.36 -11.61 2.63
CA SER A 372 -2.30 -12.73 2.79
C SER A 372 -1.78 -14.04 2.21
N LEU A 373 -0.94 -13.98 1.18
CA LEU A 373 -0.36 -15.15 0.52
C LEU A 373 1.08 -15.40 0.97
N PRO A 374 1.55 -16.67 1.03
CA PRO A 374 2.95 -16.97 1.27
C PRO A 374 3.85 -16.36 0.19
N GLN A 375 4.86 -15.59 0.60
CA GLN A 375 5.88 -15.07 -0.32
C GLN A 375 7.06 -16.05 -0.36
N LYS A 376 7.33 -16.60 -1.54
CA LYS A 376 8.39 -17.59 -1.82
C LYS A 376 8.78 -17.54 -3.30
N LYS A 377 10.00 -17.95 -3.63
CA LYS A 377 10.41 -18.21 -5.02
C LYS A 377 9.69 -19.44 -5.58
N ASN A 378 9.24 -19.35 -6.83
CA ASN A 378 8.55 -20.45 -7.51
C ASN A 378 9.51 -21.50 -8.11
N SER A 379 10.76 -21.13 -8.40
CA SER A 379 11.77 -22.01 -8.98
C SER A 379 12.54 -22.81 -7.91
N ASP A 380 12.94 -24.02 -8.30
CA ASP A 380 13.72 -24.95 -7.46
C ASP A 380 15.21 -24.58 -7.36
N THR A 381 15.69 -23.63 -8.17
CA THR A 381 17.08 -23.18 -8.10
C THR A 381 17.34 -22.46 -6.79
N ILE A 382 18.18 -23.07 -5.96
CA ILE A 382 18.69 -22.47 -4.73
C ILE A 382 19.67 -21.36 -5.11
N LEU A 383 19.40 -20.14 -4.65
CA LEU A 383 20.30 -19.01 -4.78
C LEU A 383 21.01 -18.75 -3.44
N PRO A 384 22.31 -18.40 -3.48
CA PRO A 384 23.05 -18.07 -2.27
C PRO A 384 22.57 -16.74 -1.67
N SER A 385 22.71 -16.60 -0.35
CA SER A 385 22.53 -15.33 0.35
C SER A 385 23.84 -14.54 0.40
N VAL A 386 23.78 -13.26 0.72
CA VAL A 386 24.95 -12.41 0.99
C VAL A 386 24.88 -11.92 2.43
N LEU A 387 25.84 -12.35 3.24
CA LEU A 387 26.09 -11.82 4.57
C LEU A 387 27.07 -10.66 4.47
N ILE A 388 26.69 -9.50 5.01
CA ILE A 388 27.51 -8.31 5.01
C ILE A 388 27.89 -8.00 6.44
N SER A 389 29.18 -7.99 6.75
CA SER A 389 29.68 -7.76 8.10
C SER A 389 30.76 -6.70 8.11
N ASN A 390 30.80 -5.92 9.19
CA ASN A 390 31.81 -4.89 9.41
C ASN A 390 32.80 -5.27 10.51
N ALA A 391 33.00 -6.58 10.76
CA ALA A 391 33.83 -7.08 11.86
C ALA A 391 35.25 -6.46 11.90
N SER A 392 35.76 -6.00 10.76
CA SER A 392 37.06 -5.33 10.61
C SER A 392 37.00 -3.78 10.60
N ASN A 393 35.83 -3.16 10.45
CA ASN A 393 35.67 -1.70 10.40
C ASN A 393 34.30 -1.24 10.95
N GLN A 394 34.25 -0.87 12.22
CA GLN A 394 32.99 -0.49 12.89
C GLN A 394 32.34 0.79 12.36
N GLU A 395 33.03 1.59 11.54
CA GLU A 395 32.47 2.80 10.92
C GLU A 395 31.52 2.48 9.76
N VAL A 396 31.63 1.28 9.18
CA VAL A 396 30.80 0.88 8.03
C VAL A 396 29.51 0.24 8.55
N ASN A 397 28.36 0.78 8.17
CA ASN A 397 27.06 0.16 8.44
C ASN A 397 26.76 -0.93 7.38
N PRO A 398 26.67 -2.23 7.75
CA PRO A 398 26.41 -3.30 6.79
C PRO A 398 25.10 -3.17 6.01
N TYR A 399 24.08 -2.56 6.61
CA TYR A 399 22.79 -2.35 5.96
C TYR A 399 22.90 -1.29 4.86
N GLU A 400 23.70 -0.25 5.08
CA GLU A 400 23.97 0.76 4.06
C GLU A 400 24.79 0.18 2.90
N VAL A 401 25.78 -0.67 3.20
CA VAL A 401 26.53 -1.42 2.17
C VAL A 401 25.58 -2.28 1.32
N ALA A 402 24.61 -2.93 1.95
CA ALA A 402 23.59 -3.72 1.26
C ALA A 402 22.77 -2.86 0.27
N ILE A 403 22.33 -1.69 0.73
CA ILE A 403 21.56 -0.74 -0.08
C ILE A 403 22.39 -0.20 -1.24
N LYS A 404 23.66 0.16 -1.01
CA LYS A 404 24.57 0.63 -2.07
C LYS A 404 24.80 -0.43 -3.13
N ALA A 405 24.96 -1.69 -2.74
CA ALA A 405 25.08 -2.78 -3.69
C ALA A 405 23.81 -2.95 -4.55
N ILE A 406 22.62 -2.87 -3.95
CA ILE A 406 21.34 -2.86 -4.69
C ILE A 406 21.26 -1.66 -5.64
N ALA A 407 21.65 -0.47 -5.19
CA ALA A 407 21.67 0.74 -6.01
C ALA A 407 22.59 0.60 -7.23
N GLU A 408 23.80 0.05 -7.07
CA GLU A 408 24.73 -0.19 -8.16
C GLU A 408 24.15 -1.19 -9.18
N LEU A 409 23.53 -2.29 -8.73
CA LEU A 409 22.87 -3.24 -9.64
C LEU A 409 21.69 -2.61 -10.41
N LEU A 410 20.92 -1.72 -9.78
CA LEU A 410 19.84 -0.96 -10.44
C LEU A 410 20.39 -0.01 -11.51
N THR A 411 21.40 0.78 -11.18
CA THR A 411 22.00 1.76 -12.12
C THR A 411 22.66 1.07 -13.30
N ASN A 412 23.27 -0.09 -13.09
CA ASN A 412 23.87 -0.94 -14.12
C ASN A 412 22.83 -1.81 -14.87
N ASN A 413 21.54 -1.63 -14.61
CA ASN A 413 20.43 -2.32 -15.26
C ASN A 413 20.56 -3.86 -15.21
N LYS A 414 21.10 -4.40 -14.11
CA LYS A 414 21.15 -5.84 -13.83
C LYS A 414 19.83 -6.32 -13.27
N ILE A 415 19.21 -5.47 -12.47
CA ILE A 415 17.94 -5.74 -11.79
C ILE A 415 16.92 -4.62 -12.03
N ASP A 416 15.67 -4.91 -11.68
CA ASP A 416 14.60 -3.94 -11.48
C ASP A 416 13.87 -4.31 -10.18
N ILE A 417 13.25 -3.34 -9.49
CA ILE A 417 12.39 -3.64 -8.33
C ILE A 417 10.94 -3.59 -8.82
N SER A 418 10.20 -4.69 -8.71
CA SER A 418 8.80 -4.74 -9.12
C SER A 418 7.85 -4.20 -8.06
N HIS A 419 8.17 -4.44 -6.78
CA HIS A 419 7.51 -3.89 -5.60
C HIS A 419 8.32 -4.22 -4.34
N PHE A 420 7.90 -3.66 -3.20
CA PHE A 420 8.42 -4.04 -1.89
C PHE A 420 7.30 -4.20 -0.87
N CYS A 421 7.59 -4.96 0.19
CA CYS A 421 6.72 -5.14 1.34
C CYS A 421 7.46 -4.74 2.62
N LEU A 422 6.78 -3.95 3.45
CA LEU A 422 7.19 -3.64 4.81
C LEU A 422 7.10 -4.89 5.68
N GLN A 423 8.15 -5.17 6.47
CA GLN A 423 8.06 -6.08 7.60
C GLN A 423 7.64 -5.32 8.86
N PHE A 424 6.97 -6.01 9.77
CA PHE A 424 6.58 -5.54 11.08
C PHE A 424 7.29 -6.38 12.14
N LYS A 425 7.49 -5.84 13.34
CA LYS A 425 8.28 -6.54 14.37
C LYS A 425 7.60 -7.80 14.91
N ASP A 426 6.39 -7.67 15.44
CA ASP A 426 5.64 -8.76 16.06
C ASP A 426 4.12 -8.69 15.81
N SER A 427 3.64 -7.50 15.42
CA SER A 427 2.25 -7.16 15.18
C SER A 427 2.18 -6.00 14.18
N TRP A 428 0.98 -5.68 13.69
CA TRP A 428 0.76 -4.54 12.80
C TRP A 428 1.08 -3.15 13.40
N ASN A 429 1.48 -3.09 14.67
CA ASN A 429 1.65 -1.83 15.38
C ASN A 429 3.00 -1.16 15.13
N GLU A 430 4.03 -1.94 14.79
CA GLU A 430 5.40 -1.45 14.71
C GLU A 430 6.08 -1.93 13.43
N ILE A 431 6.40 -0.98 12.56
CA ILE A 431 7.12 -1.21 11.30
C ILE A 431 8.60 -1.52 11.61
N SER A 432 9.15 -2.54 10.97
CA SER A 432 10.59 -2.82 10.96
C SER A 432 11.29 -2.06 9.83
N GLU A 433 12.60 -1.88 9.96
CA GLU A 433 13.46 -1.42 8.87
C GLU A 433 13.75 -2.53 7.85
N ASP A 434 13.43 -3.78 8.19
CA ASP A 434 13.55 -4.92 7.29
C ASP A 434 12.49 -4.88 6.19
N VAL A 435 12.88 -5.29 4.99
CA VAL A 435 12.00 -5.24 3.80
C VAL A 435 12.10 -6.53 3.00
N LEU A 436 10.98 -6.90 2.39
CA LEU A 436 10.96 -7.85 1.29
C LEU A 436 10.92 -7.09 -0.03
N LEU A 437 11.90 -7.31 -0.90
CA LEU A 437 11.96 -6.74 -2.24
C LEU A 437 11.65 -7.81 -3.26
N ASN A 438 10.74 -7.57 -4.19
CA ASN A 438 10.60 -8.42 -5.36
C ASN A 438 11.47 -7.85 -6.48
N ILE A 439 12.50 -8.60 -6.85
CA ILE A 439 13.52 -8.16 -7.81
C ILE A 439 13.34 -8.91 -9.13
N LEU A 440 13.19 -8.17 -10.22
CA LEU A 440 13.16 -8.71 -11.57
C LEU A 440 14.58 -8.78 -12.14
N LYS A 441 15.06 -9.99 -12.42
CA LYS A 441 16.31 -10.23 -13.13
C LYS A 441 16.16 -9.79 -14.59
N ARG A 442 16.94 -8.81 -15.05
CA ARG A 442 16.74 -8.21 -16.39
C ARG A 442 16.99 -9.19 -17.54
N THR A 443 17.91 -10.12 -17.35
CA THR A 443 18.36 -11.12 -18.34
C THR A 443 17.33 -12.24 -18.53
N SER A 444 16.86 -12.86 -17.45
CA SER A 444 15.92 -13.99 -17.51
C SER A 444 14.44 -13.60 -17.39
N LYS A 445 14.15 -12.36 -16.96
CA LYS A 445 12.81 -11.92 -16.52
C LYS A 445 12.24 -12.71 -15.35
N GLU A 446 13.09 -13.44 -14.62
CA GLU A 446 12.70 -14.12 -13.39
C GLU A 446 12.51 -13.09 -12.27
N GLU A 447 11.41 -13.22 -11.54
CA GLU A 447 11.16 -12.44 -10.32
C GLU A 447 11.64 -13.23 -9.09
N ILE A 448 12.48 -12.59 -8.28
CA ILE A 448 13.14 -13.19 -7.13
C ILE A 448 12.81 -12.34 -5.90
N PRO A 449 12.02 -12.86 -4.95
CA PRO A 449 11.82 -12.21 -3.65
C PRO A 449 13.11 -12.26 -2.83
N ILE A 450 13.61 -11.10 -2.42
CA ILE A 450 14.81 -10.89 -1.62
C ILE A 450 14.41 -10.31 -0.26
N PHE A 451 14.81 -10.98 0.80
CA PHE A 451 14.71 -10.46 2.16
C PHE A 451 15.97 -9.68 2.51
N LEU A 452 15.81 -8.39 2.80
CA LEU A 452 16.87 -7.52 3.30
C LEU A 452 16.61 -7.24 4.79
N THR A 453 17.56 -7.64 5.63
CA THR A 453 17.41 -7.50 7.09
C THR A 453 18.71 -7.20 7.80
N THR A 454 18.59 -6.50 8.93
CA THR A 454 19.67 -6.38 9.91
C THR A 454 19.60 -7.54 10.89
N ILE A 455 20.58 -8.45 10.85
CA ILE A 455 20.68 -9.54 11.83
C ILE A 455 21.16 -8.95 13.16
N LEU A 456 22.34 -8.33 13.15
CA LEU A 456 22.92 -7.71 14.33
C LEU A 456 23.13 -6.24 14.08
N LYS A 457 22.49 -5.40 14.89
CA LYS A 457 22.49 -3.95 14.72
C LYS A 457 23.91 -3.41 14.55
N ASN A 458 24.13 -2.69 13.44
CA ASN A 458 25.40 -2.09 13.06
C ASN A 458 26.57 -3.09 12.93
N GLN A 459 26.32 -4.39 12.80
CA GLN A 459 27.39 -5.42 12.74
C GLN A 459 27.21 -6.46 11.65
N LEU A 460 25.96 -6.83 11.37
CA LEU A 460 25.65 -7.87 10.41
C LEU A 460 24.31 -7.61 9.71
N SER A 461 24.33 -7.57 8.40
CA SER A 461 23.12 -7.52 7.55
C SER A 461 23.10 -8.70 6.59
N LEU A 462 21.90 -9.03 6.11
CA LEU A 462 21.64 -10.15 5.22
C LEU A 462 20.81 -9.68 4.04
N ILE A 463 21.26 -10.02 2.84
CA ILE A 463 20.48 -10.00 1.61
C ILE A 463 20.26 -11.44 1.18
N ALA A 464 19.02 -11.93 1.25
CA ALA A 464 18.75 -13.34 1.05
C ALA A 464 17.60 -13.57 0.06
N PRO A 465 17.85 -14.25 -1.07
CA PRO A 465 16.77 -14.80 -1.89
C PRO A 465 15.91 -15.77 -1.09
N LEU A 466 14.58 -15.61 -1.14
CA LEU A 466 13.66 -16.55 -0.52
C LEU A 466 13.55 -17.81 -1.36
N ASN A 467 14.43 -18.77 -1.09
CA ASN A 467 14.37 -20.11 -1.68
C ASN A 467 13.03 -20.82 -1.34
N ARG A 468 12.68 -21.87 -2.08
CA ARG A 468 11.36 -22.56 -2.01
C ARG A 468 10.85 -22.88 -0.59
N ASP A 469 11.75 -23.23 0.33
CA ASP A 469 11.43 -23.60 1.72
C ASP A 469 11.41 -22.42 2.71
N ALA A 470 11.81 -21.22 2.26
CA ALA A 470 11.90 -20.02 3.07
C ALA A 470 10.70 -19.11 2.78
N ILE A 471 9.67 -19.20 3.63
CA ILE A 471 8.49 -18.34 3.56
C ILE A 471 8.73 -17.10 4.40
N TRP A 472 8.53 -15.92 3.80
CA TRP A 472 8.62 -14.66 4.51
C TRP A 472 7.61 -14.56 5.66
N ASN A 473 8.07 -14.08 6.81
CA ASN A 473 7.20 -13.69 7.92
C ASN A 473 7.07 -12.17 7.97
N LYS A 474 5.87 -11.67 7.72
CA LYS A 474 5.56 -10.24 7.84
C LYS A 474 5.67 -9.70 9.27
N PHE A 475 5.63 -10.56 10.30
CA PHE A 475 5.75 -10.17 11.72
C PHE A 475 7.12 -10.55 12.31
N GLY A 476 8.17 -10.34 11.53
CA GLY A 476 9.56 -10.47 11.99
C GLY A 476 9.95 -11.90 12.37
N TYR A 477 11.10 -12.02 13.02
CA TYR A 477 11.64 -13.31 13.44
C TYR A 477 12.18 -13.23 14.88
N LYS A 478 12.04 -14.32 15.63
CA LYS A 478 12.48 -14.45 17.02
C LYS A 478 13.58 -15.51 17.12
N TYR A 479 14.74 -15.11 17.65
CA TYR A 479 15.97 -15.92 17.75
C TYR A 479 15.82 -17.34 18.33
N PHE A 480 14.91 -17.51 19.29
CA PHE A 480 14.71 -18.78 20.00
C PHE A 480 13.49 -19.57 19.51
N ASN A 481 12.84 -19.14 18.43
CA ASN A 481 11.72 -19.86 17.84
C ASN A 481 12.21 -20.95 16.86
N PRO A 482 11.82 -22.22 17.01
CA PRO A 482 12.24 -23.29 16.11
C PRO A 482 11.88 -23.06 14.63
N LYS A 483 10.73 -22.43 14.33
CA LYS A 483 10.32 -22.11 12.95
C LYS A 483 11.24 -21.05 12.34
N ASP A 484 11.58 -20.02 13.11
CA ASP A 484 12.45 -18.94 12.65
C ASP A 484 13.90 -19.44 12.47
N ARG A 485 14.36 -20.35 13.33
CA ARG A 485 15.63 -21.07 13.13
C ARG A 485 15.64 -21.88 11.83
N LYS A 486 14.56 -22.59 11.52
CA LYS A 486 14.44 -23.34 10.26
C LYS A 486 14.48 -22.39 9.06
N PHE A 487 13.84 -21.22 9.16
CA PHE A 487 13.89 -20.18 8.13
C PHE A 487 15.32 -19.70 7.88
N PHE A 488 16.04 -19.24 8.91
CA PHE A 488 17.42 -18.78 8.74
C PHE A 488 18.38 -19.89 8.32
N SER A 489 18.19 -21.11 8.82
CA SER A 489 18.94 -22.28 8.37
C SER A 489 18.76 -22.53 6.87
N ALA A 490 17.56 -22.31 6.33
CA ALA A 490 17.29 -22.45 4.89
C ALA A 490 17.96 -21.33 4.07
N LEU A 491 17.96 -20.09 4.57
CA LEU A 491 18.60 -18.95 3.90
C LEU A 491 20.13 -19.03 3.90
N LEU A 492 20.72 -19.55 4.98
CA LEU A 492 22.17 -19.53 5.18
C LEU A 492 22.89 -20.78 4.67
N LYS A 493 22.19 -21.73 4.02
CA LYS A 493 22.79 -22.96 3.45
C LYS A 493 23.95 -22.67 2.50
N GLN A 494 23.80 -21.65 1.67
CA GLN A 494 24.82 -21.17 0.76
C GLN A 494 24.89 -19.66 0.93
N ASN A 495 26.05 -19.13 1.29
CA ASN A 495 26.23 -17.71 1.50
C ASN A 495 27.59 -17.23 1.01
N TYR A 496 27.60 -16.02 0.48
CA TYR A 496 28.80 -15.21 0.33
C TYR A 496 28.97 -14.35 1.57
N LEU A 497 30.21 -14.11 1.96
CA LEU A 497 30.57 -13.11 2.96
C LEU A 497 31.16 -11.90 2.24
N ALA A 498 30.61 -10.72 2.53
CA ALA A 498 31.13 -9.44 2.07
C ALA A 498 31.53 -8.58 3.27
N LEU A 499 32.75 -8.03 3.23
CA LEU A 499 33.26 -7.11 4.25
C LEU A 499 33.21 -5.65 3.78
N GLU A 500 33.03 -5.45 2.48
CA GLU A 500 33.01 -4.15 1.82
C GLU A 500 32.04 -4.13 0.65
N GLU A 501 31.80 -2.94 0.11
CA GLU A 501 30.81 -2.69 -0.93
C GLU A 501 31.09 -3.45 -2.23
N GLU A 502 32.33 -3.48 -2.71
CA GLU A 502 32.71 -4.18 -3.94
C GLU A 502 32.43 -5.69 -3.85
N GLN A 503 32.74 -6.30 -2.71
CA GLN A 503 32.46 -7.72 -2.47
C GLN A 503 30.97 -8.01 -2.45
N ALA A 504 30.16 -7.13 -1.86
CA ALA A 504 28.70 -7.25 -1.85
C ALA A 504 28.14 -7.14 -3.28
N ILE A 505 28.61 -6.18 -4.06
CA ILE A 505 28.24 -6.01 -5.48
C ILE A 505 28.60 -7.26 -6.30
N ASN A 506 29.84 -7.74 -6.17
CA ASN A 506 30.32 -8.93 -6.89
C ASN A 506 29.51 -10.18 -6.51
N SER A 507 29.18 -10.34 -5.24
CA SER A 507 28.33 -11.45 -4.76
C SER A 507 26.91 -11.37 -5.34
N LEU A 508 26.30 -10.18 -5.36
CA LEU A 508 24.97 -10.00 -5.94
C LEU A 508 24.96 -10.19 -7.47
N ASN A 509 26.02 -9.81 -8.19
CA ASN A 509 26.17 -10.07 -9.63
C ASN A 509 26.27 -11.57 -9.97
N GLN A 510 26.64 -12.43 -9.02
CA GLN A 510 26.60 -13.89 -9.22
C GLN A 510 25.17 -14.44 -9.08
N ILE A 511 24.29 -13.72 -8.36
CA ILE A 511 22.88 -14.07 -8.17
C ILE A 511 22.04 -13.55 -9.36
N PHE A 512 22.28 -12.31 -9.78
CA PHE A 512 21.55 -11.62 -10.86
C PHE A 512 22.43 -11.44 -12.10
#